data_AF-A0A955DYJ2-F1
#
_entry.id   AF-A0A955DYJ2-F1
#
_cell.length_a   1.000
_cell.length_b   1.000
_cell.length_c   1.000
_cell.angle_alpha   90.00
_cell.angle_beta   90.00
_cell.angle_gamma   90.00
#
_symmetry.space_group_name_H-M   'P 1'
#
loop_
_entity.id
_entity.type
_entity.pdbx_description
1 polymer ?
#
loop_
_entity_poly.entity_id
_entity_poly.type
_entity_poly.pdbx_seq_one_letter_code
_entity_poly.pdbx_strand_id
1 'polypeptide(L)'
;GEDLYFAPLWELATDGGELIRSGRGVGSGVTESLLGQLDNTFLESQEAIVGPLLQGEENAKEGLVVWPANDLSVDEIRIYGAGFSGETRTITVFNPESGNHDRRVVLRKTLMLAHSAPGEITPNARRPLQREEERWIMR
;
A
#
# COMPACT_ATOMS: atom_id res chain seq x y z
N GLY A 1 2.63 25.98 -7.41
CA GLY A 1 2.05 24.87 -8.18
C GLY A 1 0.59 24.72 -7.80
N GLU A 2 -0.15 23.90 -8.53
CA GLU A 2 -1.54 23.58 -8.21
C GLU A 2 -1.58 22.54 -7.09
N ASP A 3 -2.48 22.70 -6.12
CA ASP A 3 -2.67 21.74 -5.03
C ASP A 3 -3.14 20.40 -5.60
N LEU A 4 -2.39 19.32 -5.33
CA LEU A 4 -2.75 17.99 -5.79
C LEU A 4 -3.57 17.28 -4.71
N TYR A 5 -4.77 16.84 -5.06
CA TYR A 5 -5.57 16.01 -4.17
C TYR A 5 -4.92 14.63 -4.01
N PHE A 6 -4.48 14.33 -2.81
CA PHE A 6 -3.80 13.11 -2.45
C PHE A 6 -4.77 12.13 -1.80
N ALA A 7 -4.92 10.97 -2.42
CA ALA A 7 -5.76 9.89 -1.91
C ALA A 7 -5.05 8.55 -2.17
N PRO A 8 -4.08 8.17 -1.31
CA PRO A 8 -3.30 6.98 -1.53
C PRO A 8 -4.12 5.72 -1.28
N LEU A 9 -3.80 4.68 -2.05
CA LEU A 9 -4.33 3.33 -1.86
C LEU A 9 -3.17 2.39 -1.56
N TRP A 10 -3.31 1.63 -0.47
CA TRP A 10 -2.32 0.66 -0.05
C TRP A 10 -2.87 -0.76 -0.02
N GLU A 11 -2.14 -1.68 -0.61
CA GLU A 11 -2.45 -3.10 -0.65
C GLU A 11 -1.25 -3.93 -0.21
N LEU A 12 -1.50 -5.03 0.50
CA LEU A 12 -0.52 -6.01 0.91
C LEU A 12 -0.78 -7.30 0.14
N ALA A 13 0.27 -7.90 -0.39
CA ALA A 13 0.25 -9.23 -0.97
C ALA A 13 1.27 -10.12 -0.27
N THR A 14 0.88 -11.37 -0.01
CA THR A 14 1.73 -12.44 0.51
C THR A 14 2.06 -13.43 -0.61
N ASP A 15 2.98 -14.35 -0.34
CA ASP A 15 3.26 -15.53 -1.17
C ASP A 15 2.06 -16.49 -1.30
N GLY A 16 1.09 -16.41 -0.39
CA GLY A 16 -0.21 -17.09 -0.49
C GLY A 16 -1.11 -16.60 -1.63
N GLY A 17 -0.73 -15.51 -2.33
CA GLY A 17 -1.45 -14.99 -3.50
C GLY A 17 -2.67 -14.12 -3.15
N GLU A 18 -2.89 -13.83 -1.87
CA GLU A 18 -3.92 -12.90 -1.43
C GLU A 18 -3.51 -11.44 -1.68
N LEU A 19 -4.50 -10.58 -1.85
CA LEU A 19 -4.32 -9.14 -1.98
C LEU A 19 -5.27 -8.43 -1.02
N ILE A 20 -4.72 -7.83 0.02
CA ILE A 20 -5.46 -7.28 1.14
C ILE A 20 -5.34 -5.76 1.11
N ARG A 21 -6.48 -5.07 1.01
CA ARG A 21 -6.52 -3.62 1.12
C ARG A 21 -6.31 -3.21 2.58
N SER A 22 -5.50 -2.17 2.79
CA SER A 22 -5.30 -1.52 4.10
C SER A 22 -6.63 -1.19 4.77
N GLY A 23 -6.68 -1.32 6.10
CA GLY A 23 -7.86 -1.10 6.93
C GLY A 23 -8.96 -2.17 6.81
N ARG A 24 -8.99 -2.96 5.73
CA ARG A 24 -10.01 -4.00 5.55
C ARG A 24 -9.79 -5.15 6.55
N GLY A 25 -10.80 -5.41 7.38
CA GLY A 25 -10.74 -6.45 8.40
C GLY A 25 -9.95 -6.07 9.66
N VAL A 26 -9.49 -4.81 9.75
CA VAL A 26 -8.92 -4.26 10.98
C VAL A 26 -10.08 -3.90 11.92
N GLY A 27 -9.96 -4.28 13.19
CA GLY A 27 -10.98 -3.99 14.21
C GLY A 27 -11.15 -2.49 14.44
N SER A 28 -12.38 -2.06 14.77
CA SER A 28 -12.67 -0.67 15.12
C SER A 28 -11.82 -0.24 16.32
N GLY A 29 -11.14 0.91 16.22
CA GLY A 29 -10.29 1.43 17.30
C GLY A 29 -8.85 0.93 17.30
N VAL A 30 -8.48 -0.06 16.46
CA VAL A 30 -7.11 -0.59 16.40
C VAL A 30 -6.14 0.47 15.88
N THR A 31 -6.51 1.16 14.80
CA THR A 31 -5.67 2.23 14.23
C THR A 31 -5.45 3.35 15.25
N GLU A 32 -6.51 3.81 15.92
CA GLU A 32 -6.43 4.85 16.96
C GLU A 32 -5.58 4.39 18.16
N SER A 33 -5.72 3.12 18.55
CA SER A 33 -4.91 2.53 19.63
C SER A 33 -3.43 2.46 19.24
N LEU A 34 -3.10 2.12 18.00
CA LEU A 34 -1.72 2.11 17.50
C LEU A 34 -1.13 3.52 17.41
N LEU A 35 -1.90 4.50 16.91
CA LEU A 35 -1.47 5.90 16.87
C LEU A 35 -1.15 6.42 18.28
N GLY A 36 -2.00 6.12 19.27
CA GLY A 36 -1.76 6.50 20.66
C GLY A 36 -0.55 5.80 21.31
N GLN A 37 -0.14 4.62 20.81
CA GLN A 37 1.04 3.91 21.30
C GLN A 37 2.34 4.37 20.65
N LEU A 38 2.29 4.86 19.41
CA LEU A 38 3.46 5.29 18.64
C LEU A 38 3.97 6.68 19.04
N ASP A 39 3.20 7.43 19.85
CA ASP A 39 3.53 8.75 20.40
C ASP A 39 4.07 9.75 19.35
N ASN A 40 3.62 9.61 18.10
CA ASN A 40 3.97 10.49 17.00
C ASN A 40 2.74 11.33 16.60
N THR A 41 2.74 12.60 17.02
CA THR A 41 1.67 13.56 16.76
C THR A 41 1.46 13.85 15.27
N PHE A 42 2.47 13.64 14.42
CA PHE A 42 2.39 13.90 12.98
C PHE A 42 1.90 12.70 12.17
N LEU A 43 1.77 11.52 12.80
CA LEU A 43 1.33 10.31 12.15
C LEU A 43 -0.19 10.32 11.96
N GLU A 44 -0.63 10.36 10.72
CA GLU A 44 -2.04 10.40 10.35
C GLU A 44 -2.58 8.99 10.05
N SER A 45 -3.86 8.76 10.31
CA SER A 45 -4.53 7.54 9.81
C SER A 45 -4.70 7.61 8.28
N GLN A 46 -5.01 6.47 7.66
CA GLN A 46 -5.30 6.41 6.23
C GLN A 46 -6.47 7.30 5.80
N GLU A 47 -7.43 7.55 6.69
CA GLU A 47 -8.57 8.43 6.42
C GLU A 47 -8.17 9.90 6.55
N ALA A 48 -7.39 10.24 7.58
CA ALA A 48 -6.96 11.60 7.86
C ALA A 48 -5.95 12.13 6.82
N ILE A 49 -5.10 11.25 6.27
CA ILE A 49 -4.06 11.65 5.32
C ILE A 49 -4.62 12.10 3.96
N VAL A 50 -5.88 11.77 3.65
CA VAL A 50 -6.54 12.13 2.38
C VAL A 50 -6.84 13.61 2.35
N GLY A 51 -6.35 14.31 1.33
CA GLY A 51 -6.53 15.75 1.21
C GLY A 51 -5.52 16.41 0.28
N PRO A 52 -5.45 17.75 0.26
CA PRO A 52 -4.46 18.45 -0.55
C PRO A 52 -3.03 18.16 -0.07
N LEU A 53 -2.12 17.86 -0.99
CA LEU A 53 -0.68 17.86 -0.77
C LEU A 53 -0.13 19.26 -1.05
N LEU A 54 0.32 19.94 0.01
CA LEU A 54 0.98 21.23 -0.08
C LEU A 54 2.45 21.06 -0.50
N GLN A 55 3.02 22.10 -1.12
CA GLN A 55 4.41 22.07 -1.59
C GLN A 55 5.39 22.30 -0.43
N GLY A 56 6.59 21.70 -0.52
CA GLY A 56 7.63 21.82 0.50
C GLY A 56 7.76 20.56 1.36
N GLU A 57 8.97 20.26 1.81
CA GLU A 57 9.26 19.10 2.66
C GLU A 57 8.60 19.24 4.03
N GLU A 58 8.41 20.47 4.50
CA GLU A 58 7.70 20.81 5.74
C GLU A 58 6.23 20.40 5.74
N ASN A 59 5.64 20.16 4.56
CA ASN A 59 4.27 19.68 4.39
C ASN A 59 4.19 18.18 4.09
N ALA A 60 5.29 17.45 4.25
CA ALA A 60 5.30 16.01 4.12
C ALA A 60 4.28 15.38 5.09
N LYS A 61 3.54 14.40 4.60
CA LYS A 61 2.55 13.66 5.38
C LYS A 61 3.14 12.33 5.82
N GLU A 62 3.00 12.02 7.10
CA GLU A 62 3.32 10.70 7.65
C GLU A 62 2.02 9.93 7.86
N GLY A 63 1.95 8.70 7.34
CA GLY A 63 0.73 7.89 7.38
C GLY A 63 0.95 6.54 8.02
N LEU A 64 -0.02 6.10 8.82
CA LEU A 64 -0.12 4.73 9.31
C LEU A 64 -1.12 3.94 8.47
N VAL A 65 -0.67 2.79 7.96
CA VAL A 65 -1.51 1.79 7.30
C VAL A 65 -1.38 0.47 8.03
N VAL A 66 -2.52 -0.21 8.20
CA VAL A 66 -2.62 -1.41 9.02
C VAL A 66 -3.38 -2.48 8.24
N TRP A 67 -2.92 -3.73 8.39
CA TRP A 67 -3.57 -4.92 7.85
C TRP A 67 -3.77 -5.94 8.97
N PRO A 68 -4.80 -6.79 8.88
CA PRO A 68 -4.91 -7.93 9.78
C PRO A 68 -3.81 -8.95 9.47
N ALA A 69 -3.14 -9.44 10.50
CA ALA A 69 -2.11 -10.47 10.39
C ALA A 69 -2.74 -11.84 10.67
N ASN A 70 -3.58 -12.32 9.75
CA ASN A 70 -4.35 -13.56 9.90
C ASN A 70 -3.50 -14.81 9.63
N ASP A 71 -2.55 -14.71 8.72
CA ASP A 71 -1.53 -15.71 8.44
C ASP A 71 -0.15 -15.08 8.68
N LEU A 72 0.68 -15.77 9.45
CA LEU A 72 2.03 -15.34 9.82
C LEU A 72 3.09 -16.24 9.20
N SER A 73 2.68 -17.31 8.51
CA SER A 73 3.55 -18.24 7.80
C SER A 73 3.78 -17.72 6.39
N VAL A 74 4.67 -16.73 6.24
CA VAL A 74 4.98 -16.09 4.96
C VAL A 74 6.49 -15.93 4.79
N ASP A 75 6.98 -16.19 3.59
CA ASP A 75 8.39 -16.00 3.19
C ASP A 75 8.61 -14.59 2.61
N GLU A 76 7.58 -13.99 2.02
CA GLU A 76 7.67 -12.69 1.36
C GLU A 76 6.39 -11.86 1.52
N ILE A 77 6.57 -10.56 1.73
CA ILE A 77 5.48 -9.58 1.74
C ILE A 77 5.78 -8.48 0.71
N ARG A 78 4.80 -8.21 -0.16
CA ARG A 78 4.83 -7.08 -1.10
C ARG A 78 3.77 -6.05 -0.72
N ILE A 79 4.17 -4.79 -0.62
CA ILE A 79 3.28 -3.66 -0.38
C ILE A 79 3.19 -2.85 -1.68
N TYR A 80 1.98 -2.51 -2.08
CA TYR A 80 1.69 -1.67 -3.23
C TYR A 80 1.06 -0.36 -2.78
N GLY A 81 1.68 0.76 -3.16
CA GLY A 81 1.19 2.11 -2.91
C GLY A 81 0.82 2.82 -4.22
N ALA A 82 -0.46 3.10 -4.42
CA ALA A 82 -0.97 3.86 -5.56
C ALA A 82 -1.42 5.26 -5.14
N GLY A 83 -1.57 6.18 -6.10
CA GLY A 83 -2.00 7.57 -5.84
C GLY A 83 -0.85 8.57 -5.67
N PHE A 84 0.41 8.11 -5.72
CA PHE A 84 1.61 8.96 -5.68
C PHE A 84 2.00 9.56 -7.03
N SER A 85 1.42 9.06 -8.12
CA SER A 85 1.70 9.53 -9.48
C SER A 85 0.44 9.45 -10.34
N GLY A 86 0.22 10.48 -11.16
CA GLY A 86 -0.83 10.48 -12.19
C GLY A 86 -0.44 9.74 -13.48
N GLU A 87 0.77 9.17 -13.55
CA GLU A 87 1.25 8.46 -14.73
C GLU A 87 0.45 7.18 -14.97
N THR A 88 -0.09 7.04 -16.18
CA THR A 88 -0.88 5.88 -16.60
C THR A 88 -0.44 5.38 -17.97
N ARG A 89 -0.64 4.08 -18.22
CA ARG A 89 -0.40 3.45 -19.52
C ARG A 89 -1.55 2.54 -19.86
N THR A 90 -2.14 2.73 -21.03
CA THR A 90 -3.16 1.80 -21.53
C THR A 90 -2.50 0.70 -22.36
N ILE A 91 -2.84 -0.55 -22.07
CA ILE A 91 -2.46 -1.72 -22.87
C ILE A 91 -3.72 -2.42 -23.38
N THR A 92 -3.59 -3.17 -24.47
CA THR A 92 -4.62 -4.09 -24.93
C THR A 92 -4.28 -5.51 -24.49
N VAL A 93 -5.24 -6.18 -23.87
CA VAL A 93 -5.12 -7.57 -23.41
C VAL A 93 -6.13 -8.44 -24.12
N PHE A 94 -5.93 -9.75 -24.02
CA PHE A 94 -6.86 -10.73 -24.56
C PHE A 94 -8.28 -10.52 -23.99
N ASN A 95 -9.26 -10.49 -24.88
CA ASN A 95 -10.66 -10.41 -24.57
C ASN A 95 -11.33 -11.76 -24.84
N PRO A 96 -11.84 -12.46 -23.81
CA PRO A 96 -12.51 -13.74 -23.99
C PRO A 96 -13.76 -13.64 -24.87
N GLU A 97 -14.43 -12.48 -24.89
CA GLU A 97 -15.70 -12.28 -25.61
C GLU A 97 -15.50 -12.10 -27.11
N SER A 98 -14.45 -11.39 -27.53
CA SER A 98 -14.15 -11.13 -28.93
C SER A 98 -13.10 -12.08 -29.52
N GLY A 99 -12.39 -12.83 -28.68
CA GLY A 99 -11.28 -13.70 -29.08
C GLY A 99 -10.02 -12.94 -29.53
N ASN A 100 -9.99 -11.61 -29.41
CA ASN A 100 -8.89 -10.76 -29.87
C ASN A 100 -8.22 -10.01 -28.71
N HIS A 101 -7.04 -9.45 -28.97
CA HIS A 101 -6.35 -8.54 -28.03
C HIS A 101 -6.88 -7.11 -28.14
N ASP A 102 -8.15 -6.91 -27.80
CA ASP A 102 -8.83 -5.60 -27.91
C ASP A 102 -9.33 -5.04 -26.58
N ARG A 103 -9.27 -5.80 -25.48
CA ARG A 103 -9.68 -5.31 -24.17
C ARG A 103 -8.67 -4.31 -23.64
N ARG A 104 -9.07 -3.05 -23.51
CA ARG A 104 -8.21 -1.99 -22.98
C ARG A 104 -8.16 -2.06 -21.45
N VAL A 105 -6.95 -2.13 -20.90
CA VAL A 105 -6.68 -2.07 -19.46
C VAL A 105 -5.77 -0.88 -19.19
N VAL A 106 -6.14 -0.06 -18.20
CA VAL A 106 -5.34 1.09 -17.76
C VAL A 106 -4.48 0.66 -16.58
N LEU A 107 -3.17 0.67 -16.79
CA LEU A 107 -2.18 0.48 -15.74
C LEU A 107 -1.82 1.84 -15.14
N ARG A 108 -1.65 1.89 -13.83
CA ARG A 108 -1.26 3.07 -13.08
C ARG A 108 0.13 2.86 -12.48
N LYS A 109 0.93 3.91 -12.46
CA LYS A 109 2.22 3.86 -11.79
C LYS A 109 2.03 3.69 -10.30
N THR A 110 2.58 2.61 -9.77
CA THR A 110 2.38 2.14 -8.40
C THR A 110 3.74 1.88 -7.77
N LEU A 111 3.93 2.36 -6.55
CA LEU A 111 5.12 2.05 -5.74
C LEU A 111 5.00 0.60 -5.25
N MET A 112 6.04 -0.19 -5.43
CA MET A 112 6.12 -1.55 -4.93
C MET A 112 7.29 -1.64 -3.94
N LEU A 113 7.01 -2.16 -2.76
CA LEU A 113 7.97 -2.43 -1.69
C LEU A 113 7.97 -3.94 -1.41
N ALA A 114 9.07 -4.63 -1.66
CA ALA A 114 9.23 -6.04 -1.35
C ALA A 114 10.02 -6.20 -0.04
N HIS A 115 9.55 -7.09 0.82
CA HIS A 115 10.17 -7.40 2.10
C HIS A 115 10.33 -8.90 2.25
N SER A 116 11.49 -9.35 2.72
CA SER A 116 11.66 -10.73 3.17
C SER A 116 11.07 -10.91 4.56
N ALA A 117 10.41 -12.05 4.72
CA ALA A 117 9.92 -12.55 5.99
C ALA A 117 10.68 -13.85 6.34
N PRO A 118 10.80 -14.18 7.64
CA PRO A 118 11.59 -15.33 8.09
C PRO A 118 10.87 -16.69 7.91
N GLY A 119 9.80 -16.75 7.11
CA GLY A 119 8.91 -17.91 6.99
C GLY A 119 7.85 -17.96 8.09
N GLU A 120 8.22 -17.66 9.35
CA GLU A 120 7.27 -17.56 10.47
C GLU A 120 7.45 -16.22 11.22
N ILE A 121 6.47 -15.34 11.12
CA ILE A 121 6.50 -14.04 11.79
C ILE A 121 6.07 -14.21 13.25
N THR A 122 6.99 -13.98 14.18
CA THR A 122 6.67 -13.94 15.61
C THR A 122 6.12 -12.55 15.99
N PRO A 123 4.86 -12.40 16.45
CA PRO A 123 4.25 -11.08 16.70
C PRO A 123 4.99 -10.18 17.70
N ASN A 124 5.73 -10.78 18.64
CA ASN A 124 6.47 -10.06 19.66
C ASN A 124 7.92 -9.77 19.28
N ALA A 125 8.40 -10.28 18.13
CA ALA A 125 9.67 -9.87 17.60
C ALA A 125 9.50 -8.43 17.10
N ARG A 126 9.90 -7.44 17.92
CA ARG A 126 9.88 -6.00 17.60
C ARG A 126 10.86 -5.62 16.47
N ARG A 127 11.08 -6.52 15.52
CA ARG A 127 12.04 -6.38 14.43
C ARG A 127 11.28 -6.07 13.16
N PRO A 128 11.53 -4.91 12.53
CA PRO A 128 11.00 -4.62 11.21
C PRO A 128 11.41 -5.68 10.19
N LEU A 129 10.54 -5.97 9.23
CA LEU A 129 10.88 -6.82 8.09
C LEU A 129 11.93 -6.11 7.22
N GLN A 130 12.86 -6.88 6.66
CA GLN A 130 13.92 -6.33 5.82
C GLN A 130 13.33 -5.99 4.45
N ARG A 131 13.49 -4.74 4.02
CA ARG A 131 13.14 -4.33 2.65
C ARG A 131 14.23 -4.77 1.68
N GLU A 132 13.82 -5.52 0.66
CA GLU A 132 14.70 -6.08 -0.37
C GLU A 132 14.65 -5.27 -1.66
N GLU A 133 13.47 -4.80 -2.04
CA GLU A 133 13.26 -4.04 -3.27
C GLU A 133 12.32 -2.87 -3.01
N GLU A 134 12.64 -1.73 -3.64
CA GLU A 134 11.74 -0.60 -3.81
C GLU A 134 11.79 -0.17 -5.27
N ARG A 135 10.65 -0.18 -5.94
CA ARG A 135 10.58 0.27 -7.34
C ARG A 135 9.19 0.74 -7.74
N TRP A 136 9.16 1.55 -8.78
CA TRP A 136 7.93 1.92 -9.49
C TRP A 136 7.59 0.89 -10.56
N ILE A 137 6.34 0.43 -10.58
CA ILE A 137 5.82 -0.51 -11.57
C ILE A 137 4.53 0.02 -12.22
N MET A 138 4.12 -0.58 -13.33
CA MET A 138 2.81 -0.35 -13.93
C MET A 138 1.88 -1.50 -13.54
N ARG A 139 0.81 -1.19 -12.81
CA ARG A 139 -0.15 -2.16 -12.26
C ARG A 139 -1.59 -1.72 -12.47
#